data_AF-A0A2K3LBA8-F1
#
_entry.id   AF-A0A2K3LBA8-F1
#
_cell.length_a   1.000
_cell.length_b   1.000
_cell.length_c   1.000
_cell.angle_alpha   90.00
_cell.angle_beta   90.00
_cell.angle_gamma   90.00
#
_symmetry.space_group_name_H-M   'P 1'
#
loop_
_entity.id
_entity.type
_entity.pdbx_description
1 polymer ?
#
loop_
_entity_poly.entity_id
_entity_poly.type
_entity_poly.pdbx_seq_one_letter_code
_entity_poly.pdbx_strand_id
1 'polypeptide(L)'
;MTLEVLSTGVAGNYNGALQVMTAELQVPSPLVPTRESYFVRYCKQHSDGTWAVVDVSLDNLRPSPSARCRRRPSGCLIQEMPNGYSKVIWVEHVEVDDRGVHNLYKQLVSSGHAFGAKRWIATLDRQCERLASAMATNIPTVDVGVITNQDGRKSMLKLAERMCISFCAGVSASTAHTWTTLSGTGADDVRVMTRKSVDDPGRPAGIVLSAATSFWLPVTPKRVFEFLRDENSRSEVALLCDHRLLDNS
;
A
#
# COMPACT_ATOMS: atom_id res chain seq x y z
N MET A 1 -6.95 -9.57 3.83
CA MET A 1 -7.28 -10.99 3.57
C MET A 1 -8.60 -11.33 4.26
N THR A 2 -9.50 -12.04 3.58
CA THR A 2 -10.71 -12.59 4.21
C THR A 2 -10.33 -13.84 4.99
N LEU A 3 -10.73 -13.91 6.27
CA LEU A 3 -10.50 -15.07 7.14
C LEU A 3 -11.74 -15.95 7.24
N GLU A 4 -12.93 -15.35 7.27
CA GLU A 4 -14.20 -16.06 7.43
C GLU A 4 -15.33 -15.29 6.73
N VAL A 5 -16.30 -16.02 6.17
CA VAL A 5 -17.52 -15.44 5.60
C VAL A 5 -18.69 -15.79 6.51
N LEU A 6 -19.20 -14.80 7.24
CA LEU A 6 -20.32 -14.97 8.17
C LEU A 6 -21.67 -14.91 7.45
N SER A 7 -21.74 -14.14 6.36
CA SER A 7 -22.89 -14.07 5.47
C SER A 7 -22.40 -13.77 4.05
N THR A 8 -22.88 -14.54 3.07
CA THR A 8 -22.59 -14.29 1.65
C THR A 8 -23.42 -13.13 1.08
N GLY A 9 -24.51 -12.74 1.75
CA GLY A 9 -25.46 -11.77 1.21
C GLY A 9 -26.33 -12.34 0.09
N VAL A 10 -26.89 -11.45 -0.73
CA VAL A 10 -27.71 -11.81 -1.90
C VAL A 10 -26.83 -12.43 -2.99
N ALA A 11 -27.29 -13.55 -3.57
CA ALA A 11 -26.56 -14.26 -4.61
C ALA A 11 -26.18 -13.33 -5.78
N GLY A 12 -24.92 -13.38 -6.21
CA GLY A 12 -24.41 -12.61 -7.34
C GLY A 12 -23.96 -11.18 -7.01
N ASN A 13 -24.11 -10.70 -5.76
CA ASN A 13 -23.54 -9.43 -5.33
C ASN A 13 -23.18 -9.44 -3.83
N TYR A 14 -22.73 -8.30 -3.30
CA TYR A 14 -22.31 -8.16 -1.90
C TYR A 14 -23.40 -7.58 -0.97
N ASN A 15 -24.65 -7.47 -1.41
CA ASN A 15 -25.69 -6.84 -0.60
C ASN A 15 -26.04 -7.74 0.60
N GLY A 16 -25.73 -7.27 1.81
CA GLY A 16 -25.88 -8.04 3.04
C GLY A 16 -24.72 -8.99 3.32
N ALA A 17 -23.62 -8.92 2.56
CA ALA A 17 -22.42 -9.72 2.80
C ALA A 17 -21.70 -9.25 4.08
N LEU A 18 -21.28 -10.21 4.90
CA LEU A 18 -20.58 -9.99 6.17
C LEU A 18 -19.36 -10.91 6.24
N GLN A 19 -18.17 -10.31 6.34
CA GLN A 19 -16.91 -11.04 6.26
C GLN A 19 -15.96 -10.60 7.37
N VAL A 20 -15.30 -11.57 8.00
CA VAL A 20 -14.17 -11.32 8.91
C VAL A 20 -12.91 -11.19 8.08
N MET A 21 -12.16 -10.12 8.32
CA MET A 21 -10.97 -9.77 7.55
C MET A 21 -9.82 -9.40 8.47
N THR A 22 -8.60 -9.59 7.98
CA THR A 22 -7.38 -9.00 8.51
C THR A 22 -6.74 -8.10 7.46
N ALA A 23 -6.14 -6.98 7.87
CA ALA A 23 -5.36 -6.12 6.99
C ALA A 23 -4.13 -5.55 7.71
N GLU A 24 -3.02 -5.52 6.97
CA GLU A 24 -1.80 -4.80 7.35
C GLU A 24 -1.70 -3.52 6.52
N LEU A 25 -1.54 -2.38 7.18
CA LEU A 25 -1.37 -1.08 6.54
C LEU A 25 0.04 -0.58 6.82
N GLN A 26 0.75 -0.22 5.77
CA GLN A 26 2.18 0.08 5.82
C GLN A 26 2.50 1.37 5.06
N VAL A 27 3.48 2.10 5.60
CA VAL A 27 4.23 3.12 4.87
C VAL A 27 5.54 2.46 4.44
N PRO A 28 6.06 2.71 3.22
CA PRO A 28 7.31 2.12 2.75
C PRO A 28 8.52 2.78 3.44
N SER A 29 8.63 2.60 4.75
CA SER A 29 9.73 3.09 5.58
C SER A 29 9.89 2.21 6.83
N PRO A 30 11.12 1.88 7.23
CA PRO A 30 11.41 1.22 8.51
C PRO A 30 11.10 2.08 9.74
N LEU A 31 10.80 3.37 9.58
CA LEU A 31 10.59 4.30 10.68
C LEU A 31 9.10 4.50 11.04
N VAL A 32 8.21 3.78 10.35
CA VAL A 32 6.77 3.77 10.62
C VAL A 32 6.33 2.33 10.94
N PRO A 33 5.78 2.06 12.13
CA PRO A 33 5.25 0.74 12.46
C PRO A 33 4.10 0.31 11.53
N THR A 34 4.06 -0.98 11.19
CA THR A 34 2.91 -1.59 10.51
C THR A 34 1.68 -1.49 11.40
N ARG A 35 0.53 -1.11 10.82
CA ARG A 35 -0.76 -1.14 11.50
C ARG A 35 -1.53 -2.39 11.09
N GLU A 36 -1.69 -3.31 12.03
CA GLU A 36 -2.47 -4.53 11.82
C GLU A 36 -3.89 -4.32 12.34
N SER A 37 -4.88 -4.77 11.59
CA SER A 37 -6.29 -4.65 11.97
C SER A 37 -7.04 -5.95 11.68
N TYR A 38 -7.89 -6.34 12.63
CA TYR A 38 -8.79 -7.48 12.52
C TYR A 38 -10.23 -6.99 12.70
N PHE A 39 -11.01 -7.06 11.63
CA PHE A 39 -12.30 -6.37 11.54
C PHE A 39 -13.33 -7.19 10.77
N VAL A 40 -14.60 -6.83 10.95
CA VAL A 40 -15.69 -7.28 10.11
C VAL A 40 -16.01 -6.22 9.09
N ARG A 41 -16.15 -6.65 7.83
CA ARG A 41 -16.65 -5.87 6.71
C ARG A 41 -18.09 -6.24 6.44
N TYR A 42 -18.96 -5.24 6.44
CA TYR A 42 -20.35 -5.35 6.00
C TYR A 42 -20.57 -4.53 4.73
N CYS A 43 -21.24 -5.13 3.75
CA CYS A 43 -21.60 -4.47 2.50
C CYS A 43 -23.12 -4.39 2.38
N LYS A 44 -23.65 -3.22 2.02
CA LYS A 44 -25.08 -3.00 1.84
C LYS A 44 -25.33 -2.10 0.64
N GLN A 45 -26.30 -2.46 -0.19
CA GLN A 45 -26.87 -1.55 -1.17
C GLN A 45 -28.14 -0.92 -0.60
N HIS A 46 -28.20 0.41 -0.60
CA HIS A 46 -29.38 1.17 -0.22
C HIS A 46 -30.37 1.25 -1.39
N SER A 47 -31.62 1.62 -1.08
CA SER A 47 -32.71 1.70 -2.07
C SER A 47 -32.47 2.74 -3.17
N ASP A 48 -31.62 3.73 -2.92
CA ASP A 48 -31.20 4.75 -3.88
C ASP A 48 -30.03 4.29 -4.78
N GLY A 49 -29.60 3.03 -4.66
CA GLY A 49 -28.48 2.46 -5.40
C GLY A 49 -27.11 2.68 -4.76
N THR A 50 -27.01 3.49 -3.70
CA THR A 50 -25.74 3.76 -3.01
C THR A 50 -25.24 2.51 -2.29
N TRP A 51 -23.97 2.15 -2.51
CA TRP A 51 -23.29 1.10 -1.78
C TRP A 51 -22.61 1.65 -0.55
N ALA A 52 -22.82 1.01 0.59
CA ALA A 52 -22.08 1.22 1.82
C ALA A 52 -21.21 0.00 2.11
N VAL A 53 -19.91 0.24 2.27
CA VAL A 53 -18.94 -0.74 2.78
C VAL A 53 -18.47 -0.22 4.13
N VAL A 54 -18.69 -1.01 5.19
CA VAL A 54 -18.39 -0.60 6.56
C VAL A 54 -17.49 -1.64 7.22
N ASP A 55 -16.38 -1.18 7.76
CA ASP A 55 -15.37 -1.95 8.47
C ASP A 55 -15.37 -1.54 9.95
N VAL A 56 -15.47 -2.53 10.84
CA VAL A 56 -15.43 -2.33 12.30
C VAL A 56 -14.56 -3.41 12.95
N SER A 57 -13.61 -2.98 13.77
CA SER A 57 -12.73 -3.88 14.52
C SER A 57 -13.51 -4.83 15.43
N LEU A 58 -13.03 -6.08 15.53
CA LEU A 58 -13.54 -7.08 16.48
C LEU A 58 -12.77 -7.15 17.80
N ASP A 59 -11.88 -6.18 18.07
CA ASP A 59 -10.96 -6.17 19.21
C ASP A 59 -11.66 -6.29 20.59
N ASN A 60 -12.94 -5.91 20.67
CA ASN A 60 -13.75 -6.06 21.89
C ASN A 60 -14.23 -7.49 22.15
N LEU A 61 -14.30 -8.33 21.11
CA LEU A 61 -14.85 -9.69 21.18
C LEU A 61 -13.75 -10.75 21.39
N ARG A 62 -12.52 -10.43 20.97
CA ARG A 62 -11.32 -11.22 21.24
C ARG A 62 -10.20 -10.25 21.60
N PRO A 63 -9.89 -10.06 22.89
CA PRO A 63 -8.76 -9.23 23.30
C PRO A 63 -7.49 -9.83 22.70
N SER A 64 -6.95 -9.20 21.66
CA SER A 64 -5.61 -9.47 21.19
C SER A 64 -4.67 -8.58 21.96
N PRO A 65 -3.70 -9.11 22.73
CA PRO A 65 -2.69 -8.32 23.43
C PRO A 65 -1.85 -7.43 22.50
N SER A 66 -1.90 -7.68 21.18
CA SER A 66 -1.09 -7.00 20.16
C SER A 66 -1.83 -5.98 19.30
N ALA A 67 -3.16 -5.83 19.42
CA ALA A 67 -3.92 -4.92 18.56
C ALA A 67 -3.70 -3.44 18.95
N ARG A 68 -2.58 -2.88 18.50
CA ARG A 68 -2.25 -1.44 18.64
C ARG A 68 -3.10 -0.53 17.77
N CYS A 69 -3.98 -1.08 16.93
CA CYS A 69 -4.76 -0.37 15.93
C CYS A 69 -6.19 -0.91 15.90
N ARG A 70 -7.13 -0.07 16.35
CA ARG A 70 -8.55 -0.37 16.44
C ARG A 70 -9.34 0.49 15.46
N ARG A 71 -10.07 -0.16 14.58
CA ARG A 71 -10.95 0.49 13.60
C ARG A 71 -12.34 0.72 14.22
N ARG A 72 -12.67 1.98 14.50
CA ARG A 72 -14.06 2.41 14.70
C ARG A 72 -14.80 2.34 13.36
N PRO A 73 -16.15 2.44 13.33
CA PRO A 73 -16.90 2.41 12.07
C PRO A 73 -16.27 3.30 10.99
N SER A 74 -15.72 2.65 9.98
CA SER A 74 -14.94 3.20 8.88
C SER A 74 -15.38 2.55 7.58
N GLY A 75 -14.95 3.07 6.44
CA GLY A 75 -15.23 2.48 5.13
C GLY A 75 -15.64 3.54 4.13
N CYS A 76 -16.50 3.18 3.17
CA CYS A 76 -16.89 4.10 2.11
C CYS A 76 -18.34 3.96 1.66
N LEU A 77 -18.85 5.06 1.13
CA LEU A 77 -20.07 5.13 0.33
C LEU A 77 -19.66 5.28 -1.14
N ILE A 78 -20.29 4.49 -2.01
CA ILE A 78 -20.05 4.50 -3.46
C ILE A 78 -21.41 4.68 -4.14
N GLN A 79 -21.55 5.78 -4.88
CA GLN A 79 -22.76 6.11 -5.60
C GLN A 79 -22.44 6.24 -7.09
N GLU A 80 -23.18 5.51 -7.92
CA GLU A 80 -23.10 5.64 -9.37
C GLU A 80 -23.68 7.00 -9.80
N MET A 81 -22.99 7.67 -10.72
CA MET A 81 -23.38 8.98 -11.23
C MET A 81 -23.78 8.86 -12.72
N PRO A 82 -24.73 9.67 -13.21
CA PRO A 82 -25.20 9.59 -14.61
C PRO A 82 -24.13 9.84 -15.69
N ASN A 83 -23.00 10.42 -15.32
CA ASN A 83 -21.89 10.70 -16.23
C ASN A 83 -20.93 9.50 -16.41
N GLY A 84 -21.27 8.32 -15.88
CA GLY A 84 -20.44 7.12 -15.94
C GLY A 84 -19.31 7.08 -14.89
N TYR A 85 -19.24 8.06 -13.99
CA TYR A 85 -18.32 8.06 -12.85
C TYR A 85 -19.01 7.59 -11.58
N SER A 86 -18.24 7.41 -10.51
CA SER A 86 -18.76 7.15 -9.17
C SER A 86 -18.40 8.29 -8.22
N LYS A 87 -19.35 8.72 -7.39
CA LYS A 87 -19.07 9.56 -6.23
C LYS A 87 -18.70 8.66 -5.07
N VAL A 88 -17.50 8.86 -4.53
CA VAL A 88 -16.98 8.08 -3.40
C VAL A 88 -16.78 8.99 -2.20
N ILE A 89 -17.32 8.58 -1.05
CA ILE A 89 -17.08 9.23 0.25
C ILE A 89 -16.38 8.20 1.14
N TRP A 90 -15.20 8.52 1.64
CA TRP A 90 -14.45 7.63 2.53
C TRP A 90 -14.38 8.21 3.94
N VAL A 91 -14.70 7.39 4.94
CA VAL A 91 -14.58 7.71 6.36
C VAL A 91 -13.55 6.77 6.98
N GLU A 92 -12.50 7.34 7.54
CA GLU A 92 -11.46 6.57 8.23
C GLU A 92 -11.39 7.00 9.68
N HIS A 93 -11.81 6.12 10.59
CA HIS A 93 -11.81 6.37 12.03
C HIS A 93 -11.07 5.23 12.73
N VAL A 94 -9.80 5.48 13.05
CA VAL A 94 -8.89 4.48 13.60
C VAL A 94 -8.23 5.04 14.86
N GLU A 95 -8.32 4.28 15.95
CA GLU A 95 -7.61 4.50 17.20
C GLU A 95 -6.30 3.70 17.15
N VAL A 96 -5.15 4.35 17.31
CA VAL A 96 -3.84 3.70 17.17
C VAL A 96 -2.80 4.33 18.08
N ASP A 97 -1.92 3.50 18.65
CA ASP A 97 -0.76 3.99 19.40
C ASP A 97 0.40 4.34 18.45
N ASP A 98 0.55 5.63 18.17
CA ASP A 98 1.59 6.17 17.28
C ASP A 98 2.91 6.49 18.01
N ARG A 99 3.11 6.08 19.28
CA ARG A 99 4.38 6.31 20.01
C ARG A 99 5.62 5.73 19.33
N GLY A 100 5.43 4.66 18.54
CA GLY A 100 6.51 4.03 17.77
C GLY A 100 6.83 4.73 16.45
N VAL A 101 6.14 5.80 16.07
CA VAL A 101 6.40 6.54 14.83
C VAL A 101 7.58 7.49 15.03
N HIS A 102 8.62 7.35 14.20
CA HIS A 102 9.78 8.23 14.25
C HIS A 102 9.41 9.68 13.89
N ASN A 103 10.16 10.64 14.45
CA ASN A 103 9.89 12.07 14.26
C ASN A 103 9.85 12.51 12.79
N LEU A 104 10.64 11.88 11.92
CA LEU A 104 10.63 12.13 10.46
C LEU A 104 9.26 11.93 9.81
N TYR A 105 8.45 11.00 10.33
CA TYR A 105 7.15 10.65 9.77
C TYR A 105 5.97 11.11 10.62
N LYS A 106 6.23 11.69 11.81
CA LYS A 106 5.20 12.08 12.76
C LYS A 106 4.15 13.00 12.13
N GLN A 107 4.58 14.01 11.37
CA GLN A 107 3.68 14.92 10.64
C GLN A 107 2.87 14.21 9.55
N LEU A 108 3.49 13.30 8.78
CA LEU A 108 2.81 12.54 7.73
C LEU A 108 1.69 11.65 8.32
N VAL A 109 1.96 11.02 9.47
CA VAL A 109 1.03 10.15 10.16
C VAL A 109 -0.08 10.95 10.84
N SER A 110 0.26 11.97 11.65
CA SER A 110 -0.71 12.74 12.43
C SER A 110 -1.66 13.59 11.57
N SER A 111 -1.24 13.98 10.37
CA SER A 111 -2.08 14.69 9.40
C SER A 111 -3.03 13.77 8.61
N GLY A 112 -2.95 12.46 8.80
CA GLY A 112 -3.78 11.47 8.08
C GLY A 112 -3.35 11.22 6.63
N HIS A 113 -2.20 11.73 6.17
CA HIS A 113 -1.72 11.48 4.81
C HIS A 113 -1.15 10.07 4.64
N ALA A 114 -0.65 9.44 5.71
CA ALA A 114 -0.17 8.07 5.67
C ALA A 114 -1.29 7.02 5.63
N PHE A 115 -2.32 7.21 6.45
CA PHE A 115 -3.31 6.17 6.76
C PHE A 115 -4.77 6.65 6.76
N GLY A 116 -5.05 7.88 6.32
CA GLY A 116 -6.38 8.47 6.35
C GLY A 116 -7.14 8.36 5.03
N ALA A 117 -8.40 8.83 5.04
CA ALA A 117 -9.32 8.78 3.90
C ALA A 117 -8.73 9.35 2.59
N LYS A 118 -7.97 10.46 2.66
CA LYS A 118 -7.31 11.06 1.48
C LYS A 118 -6.37 10.07 0.78
N ARG A 119 -5.61 9.30 1.56
CA ARG A 119 -4.70 8.28 1.03
C ARG A 119 -5.47 7.17 0.32
N TRP A 120 -6.56 6.71 0.93
CA TRP A 120 -7.39 5.64 0.37
C TRP A 120 -8.13 6.06 -0.89
N ILE A 121 -8.68 7.28 -0.93
CA ILE A 121 -9.28 7.85 -2.14
C ILE A 121 -8.24 7.97 -3.25
N ALA A 122 -7.06 8.54 -2.99
CA ALA A 122 -6.00 8.66 -4.00
C ALA A 122 -5.51 7.28 -4.50
N THR A 123 -5.49 6.26 -3.63
CA THR A 123 -5.12 4.90 -4.00
C THR A 123 -6.20 4.24 -4.87
N LEU A 124 -7.47 4.44 -4.52
CA LEU A 124 -8.62 3.95 -5.30
C LEU A 124 -8.65 4.60 -6.68
N ASP A 125 -8.53 5.92 -6.75
CA ASP A 125 -8.51 6.71 -7.98
C ASP A 125 -7.40 6.23 -8.93
N ARG A 126 -6.17 6.11 -8.42
CA ARG A 126 -5.05 5.55 -9.18
C ARG A 126 -5.29 4.12 -9.65
N GLN A 127 -6.00 3.29 -8.88
CA GLN A 127 -6.37 1.96 -9.35
C GLN A 127 -7.44 1.99 -10.44
N CYS A 128 -8.44 2.87 -10.34
CA CYS A 128 -9.42 3.09 -11.39
C CYS A 128 -8.75 3.52 -12.70
N GLU A 129 -7.80 4.46 -12.65
CA GLU A 129 -7.02 4.89 -13.83
C GLU A 129 -6.23 3.73 -14.46
N ARG A 130 -5.61 2.89 -13.62
CA ARG A 130 -4.85 1.72 -14.09
C ARG A 130 -5.74 0.69 -14.75
N LEU A 131 -6.90 0.39 -14.16
CA LEU A 131 -7.90 -0.51 -14.74
C LEU A 131 -8.45 0.04 -16.04
N ALA A 132 -8.82 1.32 -16.09
CA ALA A 132 -9.27 1.99 -17.31
C ALA A 132 -8.21 1.92 -18.41
N SER A 133 -6.94 2.19 -18.08
CA SER A 133 -5.81 2.08 -19.02
C SER A 133 -5.60 0.66 -19.53
N ALA A 134 -5.79 -0.37 -18.69
CA ALA A 134 -5.69 -1.76 -19.09
C ALA A 134 -6.85 -2.22 -20.00
N MET A 135 -8.04 -1.65 -19.80
CA MET A 135 -9.25 -1.93 -20.58
C MET A 135 -9.32 -1.12 -21.88
N ALA A 136 -8.55 -0.04 -22.02
CA ALA A 136 -8.54 0.81 -23.20
C ALA A 136 -8.16 0.03 -24.48
N THR A 137 -9.08 0.00 -25.44
CA THR A 137 -8.93 -0.65 -26.75
C THR A 137 -8.47 0.32 -27.84
N ASN A 138 -8.92 1.58 -27.80
CA ASN A 138 -8.76 2.55 -28.89
C ASN A 138 -7.91 3.76 -28.46
N ILE A 139 -6.60 3.56 -28.28
CA ILE A 139 -5.68 4.69 -28.06
C ILE A 139 -5.17 5.17 -29.43
N PRO A 140 -5.33 6.46 -29.79
CA PRO A 140 -4.86 6.99 -31.07
C PRO A 140 -3.37 6.73 -31.26
N THR A 141 -3.00 6.25 -32.45
CA THR A 141 -1.60 5.98 -32.88
C THR A 141 -0.70 7.21 -32.92
N VAL A 142 -1.27 8.41 -32.76
CA VAL A 142 -0.59 9.68 -33.03
C VAL A 142 0.29 10.16 -31.87
N ASP A 143 0.17 9.58 -30.66
CA ASP A 143 0.82 10.17 -29.48
C ASP A 143 1.50 9.18 -28.50
N VAL A 144 1.82 7.96 -28.94
CA VAL A 144 2.23 6.91 -28.00
C VAL A 144 3.69 6.50 -28.22
N GLY A 145 4.47 6.61 -27.15
CA GLY A 145 5.84 6.12 -27.05
C GLY A 145 6.00 4.62 -27.37
N VAL A 146 7.19 4.10 -27.06
CA VAL A 146 7.85 2.86 -27.52
C VAL A 146 6.98 1.59 -27.74
N ILE A 147 5.76 1.47 -27.19
CA ILE A 147 4.92 0.25 -27.26
C ILE A 147 3.58 0.55 -27.95
N THR A 148 3.48 0.10 -29.20
CA THR A 148 2.37 0.41 -30.11
C THR A 148 1.23 -0.62 -30.07
N ASN A 149 1.46 -1.85 -29.61
CA ASN A 149 0.45 -2.90 -29.58
C ASN A 149 -0.28 -3.02 -28.21
N GLN A 150 -1.57 -3.39 -28.25
CA GLN A 150 -2.40 -3.47 -27.04
C GLN A 150 -1.89 -4.52 -26.05
N ASP A 151 -1.43 -5.67 -26.54
CA ASP A 151 -0.92 -6.75 -25.69
C ASP A 151 0.40 -6.38 -25.01
N GLY A 152 1.26 -5.59 -25.68
CA GLY A 152 2.47 -5.04 -25.07
C GLY A 152 2.14 -4.06 -23.96
N ARG A 153 1.14 -3.18 -24.15
CA ARG A 153 0.68 -2.28 -23.07
C ARG A 153 0.15 -3.06 -21.87
N LYS A 154 -0.71 -4.07 -22.09
CA LYS A 154 -1.21 -4.95 -21.02
C LYS A 154 -0.06 -5.67 -20.31
N SER A 155 0.91 -6.19 -21.06
CA SER A 155 2.09 -6.87 -20.52
C SER A 155 2.94 -5.92 -19.66
N MET A 156 3.12 -4.68 -20.10
CA MET A 156 3.83 -3.66 -19.32
C MET A 156 3.10 -3.25 -18.06
N LEU A 157 1.78 -3.07 -18.11
CA LEU A 157 0.99 -2.75 -16.91
C LEU A 157 1.08 -3.88 -15.88
N LYS A 158 1.03 -5.14 -16.32
CA LYS A 158 1.25 -6.31 -15.46
C LYS A 158 2.68 -6.37 -14.91
N LEU A 159 3.69 -6.04 -15.72
CA LEU A 159 5.09 -5.98 -15.26
C LEU A 159 5.26 -4.88 -14.19
N ALA A 160 4.77 -3.68 -14.45
CA ALA A 160 4.81 -2.56 -13.51
C ALA A 160 4.09 -2.90 -12.20
N GLU A 161 2.96 -3.62 -12.27
CA GLU A 161 2.27 -4.13 -11.09
C GLU A 161 3.15 -5.08 -10.27
N ARG A 162 3.75 -6.09 -10.90
CA ARG A 162 4.66 -7.03 -10.21
C ARG A 162 5.87 -6.31 -9.61
N MET A 163 6.44 -5.34 -10.33
CA MET A 163 7.54 -4.53 -9.81
C MET A 163 7.13 -3.74 -8.56
N CYS A 164 5.96 -3.10 -8.58
CA CYS A 164 5.42 -2.37 -7.43
C CYS A 164 5.16 -3.30 -6.23
N ILE A 165 4.48 -4.43 -6.45
CA ILE A 165 4.23 -5.44 -5.41
C ILE A 165 5.55 -5.90 -4.80
N SER A 166 6.55 -6.18 -5.63
CA SER A 166 7.81 -6.65 -5.10
C SER A 166 8.62 -5.56 -4.40
N PHE A 167 8.57 -4.31 -4.86
CA PHE A 167 9.22 -3.21 -4.16
C PHE A 167 8.61 -3.06 -2.76
N CYS A 168 7.27 -3.03 -2.68
CA CYS A 168 6.57 -2.99 -1.41
C CYS A 168 6.93 -4.18 -0.53
N ALA A 169 6.95 -5.40 -1.07
CA ALA A 169 7.35 -6.60 -0.31
C ALA A 169 8.81 -6.54 0.19
N GLY A 170 9.70 -5.84 -0.52
CA GLY A 170 11.11 -5.66 -0.15
C GLY A 170 11.38 -4.54 0.86
N VAL A 171 10.44 -3.63 1.06
CA VAL A 171 10.57 -2.47 1.96
C VAL A 171 9.65 -2.58 3.19
N SER A 172 8.59 -3.39 3.09
CA SER A 172 7.57 -3.52 4.12
C SER A 172 7.75 -4.73 5.04
N ALA A 173 7.57 -4.49 6.34
CA ALA A 173 7.50 -5.50 7.39
C ALA A 173 6.12 -6.19 7.49
N SER A 174 5.79 -7.01 6.49
CA SER A 174 4.61 -7.88 6.54
C SER A 174 4.88 -9.13 7.38
N THR A 175 3.91 -9.60 8.16
CA THR A 175 4.06 -10.81 9.00
C THR A 175 4.29 -12.10 8.18
N ALA A 176 4.06 -12.07 6.86
CA ALA A 176 4.37 -13.17 5.96
C ALA A 176 5.88 -13.42 5.76
N HIS A 177 6.75 -12.45 6.08
CA HIS A 177 8.19 -12.53 5.85
C HIS A 177 8.93 -11.98 7.08
N THR A 178 9.71 -12.82 7.78
CA THR A 178 10.38 -12.42 9.01
C THR A 178 11.50 -11.40 8.73
N TRP A 179 11.37 -10.20 9.30
CA TRP A 179 12.42 -9.17 9.31
C TRP A 179 13.28 -9.30 10.56
N THR A 180 14.58 -9.07 10.42
CA THR A 180 15.48 -8.87 11.57
C THR A 180 15.84 -7.40 11.62
N THR A 181 15.42 -6.70 12.67
CA THR A 181 15.85 -5.31 12.86
C THR A 181 17.27 -5.31 13.39
N LEU A 182 18.19 -4.68 12.67
CA LEU A 182 19.54 -4.41 13.17
C LEU A 182 19.53 -3.00 13.75
N SER A 183 19.28 -2.89 15.06
CA SER A 183 19.31 -1.61 15.75
C SER A 183 20.76 -1.19 15.99
N GLY A 184 21.25 -0.20 15.24
CA GLY A 184 22.49 0.51 15.56
C GLY A 184 22.28 1.48 16.73
N THR A 185 23.36 1.96 17.35
CA THR A 185 23.33 2.88 18.51
C THR A 185 22.90 4.33 18.16
N GLY A 186 22.15 4.54 17.08
CA GLY A 186 21.77 5.87 16.57
C GLY A 186 20.33 5.95 16.04
N ALA A 187 19.90 7.14 15.62
CA ALA A 187 18.56 7.44 15.12
C ALA A 187 18.23 6.86 13.72
N ASP A 188 19.17 6.14 13.12
CA ASP A 188 19.09 5.56 11.78
C ASP A 188 18.83 4.05 11.91
N ASP A 189 17.59 3.66 12.18
CA ASP A 189 17.21 2.23 12.20
C ASP A 189 17.27 1.65 10.77
N VAL A 190 18.26 0.80 10.53
CA VAL A 190 18.34 -0.04 9.32
C VAL A 190 17.60 -1.33 9.57
N ARG A 191 16.60 -1.63 8.73
CA ARG A 191 15.94 -2.92 8.74
C ARG A 191 16.51 -3.81 7.65
N VAL A 192 16.87 -5.03 8.02
CA VAL A 192 17.35 -6.05 7.07
C VAL A 192 16.34 -7.19 7.01
N MET A 193 16.00 -7.59 5.79
CA MET A 193 15.19 -8.76 5.53
C MET A 193 15.95 -9.77 4.70
N THR A 194 15.68 -11.03 4.99
CA THR A 194 16.14 -12.16 4.20
C THR A 194 14.90 -12.90 3.74
N ARG A 195 14.69 -13.00 2.43
CA ARG A 195 13.60 -13.81 1.88
C ARG A 195 14.16 -14.88 0.96
N LYS A 196 13.60 -16.08 1.06
CA LYS A 196 13.91 -17.18 0.14
C LYS A 196 12.97 -17.08 -1.06
N SER A 197 13.51 -16.76 -2.22
CA SER A 197 12.79 -16.79 -3.49
C SER A 197 12.81 -18.22 -4.01
N VAL A 198 11.74 -18.96 -3.78
CA VAL A 198 11.46 -20.26 -4.41
C VAL A 198 10.14 -20.04 -5.14
N ASP A 199 10.10 -20.33 -6.44
CA ASP A 199 8.88 -20.25 -7.28
C ASP A 199 8.33 -18.83 -7.60
N ASP A 200 9.16 -17.78 -7.64
CA ASP A 200 8.77 -16.44 -8.14
C ASP A 200 9.07 -16.30 -9.65
N PRO A 201 8.05 -16.33 -10.55
CA PRO A 201 8.26 -16.30 -11.99
C PRO A 201 8.98 -15.03 -12.46
N GLY A 202 10.13 -15.19 -13.11
CA GLY A 202 10.97 -14.08 -13.56
C GLY A 202 12.02 -13.63 -12.55
N ARG A 203 12.20 -14.37 -11.44
CA ARG A 203 13.33 -14.20 -10.52
C ARG A 203 14.17 -15.46 -10.39
N PRO A 204 15.49 -15.32 -10.23
CA PRO A 204 16.34 -16.46 -9.90
C PRO A 204 15.96 -17.03 -8.53
N ALA A 205 15.97 -18.35 -8.43
CA ALA A 205 15.82 -19.03 -7.15
C ALA A 205 17.03 -18.71 -6.26
N GLY A 206 16.78 -18.37 -4.99
CA GLY A 206 17.87 -18.02 -4.08
C GLY A 206 17.44 -17.20 -2.87
N ILE A 207 18.43 -16.78 -2.09
CA ILE A 207 18.24 -15.88 -0.96
C ILE A 207 18.35 -14.45 -1.47
N VAL A 208 17.33 -13.64 -1.24
CA VAL A 208 17.36 -12.20 -1.49
C VAL A 208 17.51 -11.49 -0.16
N LEU A 209 18.59 -10.72 -0.04
CA LEU A 209 18.77 -9.76 1.04
C LEU A 209 18.20 -8.41 0.62
N SER A 210 17.50 -7.74 1.52
CA SER A 210 17.07 -6.36 1.30
C SER A 210 17.29 -5.57 2.58
N ALA A 211 17.80 -4.36 2.43
CA ALA A 211 17.99 -3.41 3.51
C ALA A 211 17.17 -2.16 3.21
N ALA A 212 16.49 -1.65 4.23
CA ALA A 212 15.72 -0.42 4.14
C ALA A 212 16.16 0.53 5.25
N THR A 213 16.38 1.79 4.89
CA THR A 213 16.67 2.89 5.81
C THR A 213 15.82 4.10 5.43
N SER A 214 15.76 5.12 6.28
CA SER A 214 15.10 6.38 5.99
C SER A 214 15.85 7.53 6.63
N PHE A 215 16.04 8.60 5.88
CA PHE A 215 16.77 9.78 6.31
C PHE A 215 16.09 11.05 5.79
N TRP A 216 16.40 12.17 6.43
CA TRP A 216 15.93 13.48 6.02
C TRP A 216 16.85 14.12 4.99
N LEU A 217 16.26 14.75 3.98
CA LEU A 217 16.98 15.57 3.02
C LEU A 217 16.51 17.03 3.14
N PRO A 218 17.43 18.00 3.30
CA PRO A 218 17.09 19.43 3.39
C PRO A 218 16.82 20.05 2.00
N VAL A 219 16.11 19.32 1.13
CA VAL A 219 15.74 19.75 -0.23
C VAL A 219 14.27 19.40 -0.51
N THR A 220 13.67 20.10 -1.46
CA THR A 220 12.24 19.90 -1.76
C THR A 220 11.99 18.52 -2.41
N PRO A 221 10.83 17.88 -2.16
CA PRO A 221 10.49 16.60 -2.80
C PRO A 221 10.56 16.64 -4.33
N LYS A 222 10.22 17.79 -4.95
CA LYS A 222 10.31 17.98 -6.40
C LYS A 222 11.75 17.86 -6.90
N ARG A 223 12.70 18.49 -6.21
CA ARG A 223 14.12 18.43 -6.58
C ARG A 223 14.70 17.03 -6.40
N VAL A 224 14.31 16.33 -5.33
CA VAL A 224 14.68 14.92 -5.13
C VAL A 224 14.12 14.05 -6.25
N PHE A 225 12.85 14.24 -6.62
CA PHE A 225 12.23 13.48 -7.72
C PHE A 225 12.91 13.75 -9.07
N GLU A 226 13.22 15.00 -9.37
CA GLU A 226 13.96 15.37 -10.59
C GLU A 226 15.35 14.73 -10.62
N PHE A 227 16.07 14.77 -9.49
CA PHE A 227 17.36 14.10 -9.35
C PHE A 227 17.26 12.58 -9.54
N LEU A 228 16.31 11.90 -8.89
CA LEU A 228 16.14 10.44 -9.00
C LEU A 228 15.72 9.97 -10.41
N ARG A 229 15.10 10.84 -11.20
CA ARG A 229 14.64 10.52 -12.55
C ARG A 229 15.70 10.83 -13.62
N ASP A 230 16.66 11.70 -13.32
CA ASP A 230 17.76 12.02 -14.24
C ASP A 230 18.63 10.76 -14.47
N GLU A 231 18.92 10.44 -15.73
CA GLU A 231 19.76 9.29 -16.04
C GLU A 231 21.23 9.54 -15.70
N ASN A 232 21.65 10.82 -15.73
CA ASN A 232 23.03 11.21 -15.46
C ASN A 232 23.40 11.13 -13.97
N SER A 233 22.41 11.16 -13.08
CA SER A 233 22.62 11.08 -11.62
C SER A 233 22.66 9.64 -11.09
N ARG A 234 22.46 8.62 -11.95
CA ARG A 234 22.34 7.21 -11.50
C ARG A 234 23.56 6.71 -10.73
N SER A 235 24.76 7.15 -11.12
CA SER A 235 25.99 6.80 -10.41
C SER A 235 26.03 7.41 -9.01
N GLU A 236 25.61 8.67 -8.86
CA GLU A 236 25.50 9.34 -7.57
C GLU A 236 24.44 8.68 -6.68
N VAL A 237 23.30 8.29 -7.26
CA VAL A 237 22.25 7.53 -6.55
C VAL A 237 22.79 6.18 -6.06
N ALA A 238 23.56 5.47 -6.88
CA ALA A 238 24.17 4.20 -6.48
C ALA A 238 25.16 4.40 -5.31
N LEU A 239 26.03 5.42 -5.39
CA LEU A 239 26.98 5.75 -4.34
C LEU A 239 26.29 6.11 -3.01
N LEU A 240 25.17 6.84 -3.06
CA LEU A 240 24.37 7.16 -1.88
C LEU A 240 23.80 5.90 -1.20
N CYS A 241 23.42 4.89 -1.98
CA CYS A 241 22.96 3.60 -1.47
C CYS A 241 24.10 2.79 -0.86
N ASP A 242 25.27 2.73 -1.50
CA ASP A 242 26.41 1.92 -1.08
C ASP A 242 27.10 2.46 0.18
N HIS A 243 27.40 3.76 0.25
CA HIS A 243 28.07 4.37 1.41
C HIS A 243 27.27 4.17 2.70
N ARG A 244 25.94 4.27 2.63
CA ARG A 244 25.05 4.08 3.80
C ARG A 244 24.94 2.63 4.26
N LEU A 245 25.18 1.65 3.37
CA LEU A 245 25.23 0.23 3.74
C LEU A 245 26.55 -0.11 4.45
N LEU A 246 27.64 0.55 4.09
CA LEU A 246 28.98 0.35 4.66
C LEU A 246 29.21 1.11 5.97
N ASP A 247 28.62 2.29 6.14
CA ASP A 247 28.74 3.07 7.40
C ASP A 247 27.99 2.43 8.59
N ASN A 248 27.14 1.43 8.33
CA ASN A 248 26.34 0.71 9.33
C ASN A 248 26.79 -0.76 9.54
N SER A 249 27.92 -1.18 8.97
CA SER A 249 28.48 -2.54 9.10
C SER A 249 29.70 -2.60 10.02
#